data_AF-A0A1I3D0D3-F1
#
_entry.id   AF-A0A1I3D0D3-F1
#
_cell.length_a   1.000
_cell.length_b   1.000
_cell.length_c   1.000
_cell.angle_alpha   90.00
_cell.angle_beta   90.00
_cell.angle_gamma   90.00
#
_symmetry.space_group_name_H-M   'P 1'
#
loop_
_entity.id
_entity.type
_entity.pdbx_description
1 polymer ?
#
loop_
_entity_poly.entity_id
_entity_poly.type
_entity_poly.pdbx_seq_one_letter_code
_entity_poly.pdbx_strand_id
1 'polypeptide(L)'
;MNSIPFEKVSVVEAKAVLDAERQTKHEKNWELLRRLLGPADVNMQERTYEWLLSLPTETWPLWLIKHHPRIANQFADVWQRRSACEKLFSELLLDQRGTRKGFPKEVSREIMVLKLYFDGTDV
;
A
#
# COMPACT_ATOMS: atom_id res chain seq x y z
N MET A 1 -21.35 8.57 -36.19
CA MET A 1 -20.69 9.18 -35.02
C MET A 1 -21.64 10.23 -34.47
N ASN A 2 -22.11 10.09 -33.23
CA ASN A 2 -23.00 11.07 -32.62
C ASN A 2 -22.15 12.22 -32.05
N SER A 3 -22.40 13.45 -32.49
CA SER A 3 -21.69 14.63 -32.00
C SER A 3 -22.08 14.95 -30.56
N ILE A 4 -21.09 15.23 -29.72
CA ILE A 4 -21.32 15.67 -28.34
C ILE A 4 -21.82 17.12 -28.39
N PRO A 5 -22.98 17.45 -27.79
CA PRO A 5 -23.44 18.82 -27.71
C PRO A 5 -22.54 19.62 -26.76
N PHE A 6 -22.19 20.84 -27.14
CA PHE A 6 -21.43 21.77 -26.31
C PHE A 6 -22.09 23.15 -26.30
N GLU A 7 -21.98 23.83 -25.18
CA GLU A 7 -22.48 25.19 -24.96
C GLU A 7 -21.29 26.11 -24.66
N LYS A 8 -21.32 27.33 -25.22
CA LYS A 8 -20.26 28.32 -24.99
C LYS A 8 -20.55 29.08 -23.70
N VAL A 9 -19.67 28.93 -22.72
CA VAL A 9 -19.73 29.67 -21.45
C VAL A 9 -18.71 30.81 -21.41
N SER A 10 -18.97 31.80 -20.58
CA SER A 10 -18.03 32.90 -20.36
C SER A 10 -16.82 32.46 -19.52
N VAL A 11 -15.70 33.19 -19.61
CA VAL A 11 -14.50 32.90 -18.79
C VAL A 11 -14.80 33.05 -17.29
N VAL A 12 -15.66 33.99 -16.92
CA VAL A 12 -16.06 34.23 -15.52
C VAL A 12 -16.87 33.04 -14.99
N GLU A 13 -17.80 32.54 -15.79
CA GLU A 13 -18.63 31.38 -15.47
C GLU A 13 -17.79 30.10 -15.40
N ALA A 14 -16.91 29.87 -16.38
CA ALA A 14 -15.98 28.75 -16.35
C ALA A 14 -15.08 28.78 -15.10
N LYS A 15 -14.60 29.97 -14.71
CA LYS A 15 -13.81 30.15 -13.48
C LYS A 15 -14.64 29.89 -12.23
N ALA A 16 -15.88 30.36 -12.17
CA ALA A 16 -16.78 30.13 -11.05
C ALA A 16 -17.08 28.63 -10.85
N VAL A 17 -17.30 27.89 -11.94
CA VAL A 17 -17.48 26.43 -11.90
C VAL A 17 -16.21 25.75 -11.37
N LEU A 18 -15.03 26.09 -11.89
CA LEU A 18 -13.76 25.52 -11.42
C LEU A 18 -13.47 25.85 -9.95
N ASP A 19 -13.76 27.08 -9.51
CA ASP A 19 -13.57 27.50 -8.12
C ASP A 19 -14.57 26.80 -7.18
N ALA A 20 -15.82 26.59 -7.61
CA ALA A 20 -16.83 25.83 -6.87
C ALA A 20 -16.51 24.32 -6.80
N GLU A 21 -15.99 23.73 -7.89
CA GLU A 21 -15.47 22.36 -7.90
C GLU A 21 -14.28 22.22 -6.94
N ARG A 22 -13.39 23.22 -6.88
CA ARG A 22 -12.27 23.23 -5.94
C ARG A 22 -12.73 23.27 -4.48
N GLN A 23 -13.83 23.97 -4.17
CA GLN A 23 -14.42 24.03 -2.83
C GLN A 23 -15.18 22.75 -2.45
N THR A 24 -15.88 22.12 -3.40
CA THR A 24 -16.57 20.83 -3.16
C THR A 24 -15.60 19.66 -3.07
N LYS A 25 -14.40 19.79 -3.63
CA LYS A 25 -13.22 18.97 -3.34
C LYS A 25 -12.62 19.27 -1.96
N HIS A 26 -13.47 19.52 -0.97
CA HIS A 26 -13.09 19.47 0.43
C HIS A 26 -12.24 18.22 0.63
N GLU A 27 -10.98 18.42 1.02
CA GLU A 27 -10.03 17.36 1.30
C GLU A 27 -10.75 16.32 2.15
N LYS A 28 -11.05 15.18 1.54
CA LYS A 28 -11.56 14.03 2.27
C LYS A 28 -10.54 13.81 3.36
N ASN A 29 -10.88 14.15 4.60
CA ASN A 29 -9.92 14.13 5.69
C ASN A 29 -9.60 12.67 5.98
N TRP A 30 -8.60 12.15 5.27
CA TRP A 30 -8.18 10.76 5.32
C TRP A 30 -7.71 10.40 6.72
N GLU A 31 -7.37 11.38 7.56
CA GLU A 31 -7.03 11.19 8.97
C GLU A 31 -8.21 10.68 9.78
N LEU A 32 -9.42 11.20 9.53
CA LEU A 32 -10.65 10.73 10.19
C LEU A 32 -11.07 9.32 9.73
N LEU A 33 -10.57 8.89 8.57
CA LEU A 33 -10.77 7.54 8.04
C LEU A 33 -9.62 6.58 8.40
N ARG A 34 -8.57 7.06 9.09
CA ARG A 34 -7.50 6.17 9.55
C ARG A 34 -8.07 5.25 10.61
N ARG A 35 -7.92 3.94 10.37
CA ARG A 35 -8.19 2.93 11.37
C ARG A 35 -7.39 3.24 12.64
N LEU A 36 -8.06 3.19 13.80
CA LEU A 36 -7.38 3.22 15.10
C LEU A 36 -6.34 2.10 15.17
N LEU A 37 -5.20 2.38 15.82
CA LEU A 37 -4.14 1.39 16.02
C LEU A 37 -4.71 0.22 16.83
N GLY A 38 -4.65 -0.98 16.25
CA GLY A 38 -5.00 -2.23 16.91
C GLY A 38 -3.76 -2.99 17.37
N PRO A 39 -3.92 -4.08 18.13
CA PRO A 39 -2.79 -4.90 18.61
C PRO A 39 -1.86 -5.38 17.50
N ALA A 40 -2.41 -5.71 16.32
CA ALA A 40 -1.66 -6.15 15.15
C ALA A 40 -0.84 -5.03 14.47
N ASP A 41 -1.05 -3.76 14.84
CA ASP A 41 -0.21 -2.64 14.40
C ASP A 41 1.03 -2.44 15.28
N VAL A 42 1.07 -3.08 16.46
CA VAL A 42 2.14 -2.92 17.46
C VAL A 42 2.95 -4.20 17.62
N ASN A 43 2.31 -5.37 17.55
CA ASN A 43 2.95 -6.66 17.82
C ASN A 43 2.83 -7.63 16.62
N MET A 44 3.84 -8.48 16.48
CA MET A 44 3.73 -9.69 15.66
C MET A 44 2.77 -10.68 16.31
N GLN A 45 2.00 -11.36 15.48
CA GLN A 45 1.15 -12.48 15.89
C GLN A 45 1.95 -13.78 15.87
N GLU A 46 1.48 -14.80 16.59
CA GLU A 46 2.13 -16.12 16.69
C GLU A 46 2.46 -16.72 15.31
N ARG A 47 1.48 -16.80 14.41
CA ARG A 47 1.66 -17.23 13.02
C ARG A 47 2.74 -16.46 12.26
N THR A 48 2.99 -15.21 12.62
CA THR A 48 4.00 -14.36 11.98
C THR A 48 5.39 -14.74 12.43
N TYR A 49 5.55 -15.20 13.68
CA TYR A 49 6.80 -15.81 14.12
C TYR A 49 7.04 -17.14 13.41
N GLU A 50 6.03 -17.99 13.27
CA GLU A 50 6.14 -19.25 12.52
C GLU A 50 6.52 -19.01 11.05
N TRP A 51 5.86 -18.02 10.42
CA TRP A 51 6.22 -17.59 9.07
C TRP A 51 7.67 -17.11 8.99
N LEU A 52 8.11 -16.25 9.91
CA LEU A 52 9.49 -15.77 9.94
C LEU A 52 10.50 -16.92 10.05
N LEU A 53 10.23 -17.89 10.92
CA LEU A 53 11.08 -19.08 11.11
C LEU A 53 11.07 -20.03 9.91
N SER A 54 10.04 -19.98 9.06
CA SER A 54 9.99 -20.76 7.82
C SER A 54 10.92 -20.20 6.73
N LEU A 55 11.34 -18.94 6.85
CA LEU A 55 12.22 -18.28 5.89
C LEU A 55 13.69 -18.56 6.21
N PRO A 56 14.57 -18.64 5.19
CA PRO A 56 16.01 -18.61 5.40
C PRO A 56 16.44 -17.34 6.14
N THR A 57 17.39 -17.47 7.07
CA THR A 57 17.84 -16.37 7.94
C THR A 57 18.33 -15.15 7.16
N GLU A 58 18.90 -15.36 5.97
CA GLU A 58 19.40 -14.30 5.09
C GLU A 58 18.27 -13.44 4.50
N THR A 59 17.04 -13.96 4.49
CA THR A 59 15.85 -13.27 3.97
C THR A 59 14.98 -12.67 5.08
N TRP A 60 15.39 -12.79 6.34
CA TRP A 60 14.62 -12.27 7.46
C TRP A 60 14.44 -10.75 7.40
N PRO A 61 13.20 -10.24 7.39
CA PRO A 61 12.92 -8.82 7.22
C PRO A 61 12.91 -8.10 8.59
N LEU A 62 14.09 -7.98 9.20
CA LEU A 62 14.27 -7.48 10.57
C LEU A 62 13.78 -6.03 10.77
N TRP A 63 14.01 -5.15 9.81
CA TRP A 63 13.52 -3.77 9.86
C TRP A 63 12.00 -3.72 9.66
N LEU A 64 11.46 -4.53 8.76
CA LEU A 64 10.01 -4.64 8.53
C LEU A 64 9.28 -5.10 9.79
N ILE A 65 9.72 -6.17 10.45
CA ILE A 65 9.04 -6.69 11.64
C ILE A 65 9.10 -5.71 12.81
N LYS A 66 10.21 -4.95 12.93
CA LYS A 66 10.42 -3.98 14.00
C LYS A 66 9.60 -2.71 13.82
N HIS A 67 9.53 -2.18 12.60
CA HIS A 67 8.93 -0.87 12.32
C HIS A 67 7.52 -0.96 11.72
N HIS A 68 7.19 -2.09 11.10
CA HIS A 68 5.93 -2.32 10.40
C HIS A 68 5.39 -3.74 10.69
N PRO A 69 5.18 -4.13 11.97
CA PRO A 69 4.72 -5.47 12.33
C PRO A 69 3.39 -5.85 11.67
N ARG A 70 2.52 -4.88 11.40
CA ARG A 70 1.28 -5.08 10.64
C ARG A 70 1.52 -5.67 9.26
N ILE A 71 2.55 -5.21 8.55
CA ILE A 71 2.86 -5.67 7.19
C ILE A 71 3.44 -7.08 7.27
N ALA A 72 4.30 -7.36 8.26
CA ALA A 72 4.76 -8.71 8.53
C ALA A 72 3.59 -9.67 8.81
N ASN A 73 2.63 -9.26 9.64
CA ASN A 73 1.40 -10.02 9.91
C ASN A 73 0.60 -10.28 8.63
N GLN A 74 0.50 -9.28 7.74
CA GLN A 74 -0.16 -9.44 6.44
C GLN A 74 0.57 -10.45 5.55
N PHE A 75 1.90 -10.41 5.49
CA PHE A 75 2.67 -11.40 4.74
C PHE A 75 2.39 -12.80 5.26
N ALA A 76 2.47 -13.03 6.58
CA ALA A 76 2.17 -14.32 7.18
C ALA A 76 0.76 -14.85 6.83
N ASP A 77 -0.24 -13.97 6.73
CA ASP A 77 -1.61 -14.32 6.35
C ASP A 77 -1.76 -14.80 4.89
N VAL A 78 -0.98 -14.20 3.99
CA VAL A 78 -1.14 -14.43 2.54
C VAL A 78 -0.02 -15.23 1.92
N TRP A 79 1.06 -15.52 2.65
CA TRP A 79 2.30 -16.10 2.11
C TRP A 79 2.05 -17.39 1.31
N GLN A 80 1.21 -18.28 1.84
CA GLN A 80 0.87 -19.56 1.21
C GLN A 80 -0.07 -19.42 0.00
N ARG A 81 -0.66 -18.24 -0.22
CA ARG A 81 -1.60 -17.95 -1.31
C ARG A 81 -0.90 -17.07 -2.34
N ARG A 82 -0.27 -17.70 -3.35
CA ARG A 82 0.55 -17.04 -4.37
C ARG A 82 -0.06 -15.74 -4.90
N SER A 83 -1.28 -15.80 -5.43
CA SER A 83 -1.97 -14.63 -5.99
C SER A 83 -2.23 -13.50 -4.99
N ALA A 84 -2.52 -13.83 -3.72
CA ALA A 84 -2.74 -12.83 -2.68
C ALA A 84 -1.42 -12.20 -2.22
N CYS A 85 -0.35 -12.98 -2.13
CA CYS A 85 0.97 -12.50 -1.78
C CYS A 85 1.57 -11.63 -2.89
N GLU A 86 1.44 -12.02 -4.16
CA GLU A 86 1.81 -11.20 -5.31
C GLU A 86 1.10 -9.86 -5.31
N LYS A 87 -0.22 -9.87 -5.06
CA LYS A 87 -1.00 -8.64 -4.92
C LYS A 87 -0.47 -7.76 -3.80
N LEU A 88 -0.14 -8.34 -2.64
CA LEU A 88 0.45 -7.59 -1.53
C LEU A 88 1.79 -6.97 -1.91
N PHE A 89 2.68 -7.70 -2.60
CA PHE A 89 3.93 -7.13 -3.11
C PHE A 89 3.69 -5.97 -4.08
N SER A 90 2.74 -6.12 -5.02
CA SER A 90 2.38 -5.03 -5.93
C SER A 90 1.86 -3.79 -5.19
N GLU A 91 1.05 -3.97 -4.15
CA GLU A 91 0.53 -2.85 -3.34
C GLU A 91 1.61 -2.14 -2.51
N LEU A 92 2.66 -2.86 -2.12
CA LEU A 92 3.76 -2.33 -1.29
C LEU A 92 4.89 -1.70 -2.13
N LEU A 93 5.22 -2.30 -3.28
CA LEU A 93 6.34 -1.88 -4.13
C LEU A 93 5.93 -0.89 -5.23
N LEU A 94 4.70 -0.95 -5.72
CA LEU A 94 4.21 -0.02 -6.74
C LEU A 94 3.46 1.11 -6.05
N ASP A 95 3.95 2.35 -6.20
CA ASP A 95 3.19 3.51 -5.75
C ASP A 95 2.01 3.75 -6.69
N GLN A 96 0.83 3.25 -6.33
CA GLN A 96 -0.40 3.47 -7.07
C GLN A 96 -1.09 4.80 -6.71
N ARG A 97 -0.55 5.58 -5.76
CA ARG A 97 -1.25 6.75 -5.18
C ARG A 97 -0.52 8.07 -5.39
N GLY A 98 0.78 8.05 -5.71
CA GLY A 98 1.58 9.22 -6.12
C GLY A 98 1.88 10.23 -5.00
N THR A 99 1.29 10.06 -3.80
CA THR A 99 1.42 11.00 -2.67
C THR A 99 2.01 10.37 -1.41
N ARG A 100 2.52 9.13 -1.49
CA ARG A 100 3.13 8.44 -0.34
C ARG A 100 4.63 8.70 -0.28
N LYS A 101 5.15 8.88 0.94
CA LYS A 101 6.61 9.01 1.20
C LYS A 101 7.41 7.71 0.94
N GLY A 102 6.74 6.59 0.65
CA GLY A 102 7.35 5.28 0.54
C GLY A 102 7.81 4.71 1.88
N PHE A 103 8.53 3.59 1.82
CA PHE A 103 9.19 2.99 2.98
C PHE A 103 10.62 3.53 3.14
N PRO A 104 11.19 3.47 4.36
CA PRO A 104 12.63 3.58 4.53
C PRO A 104 13.39 2.62 3.61
N LYS A 105 14.63 2.98 3.26
CA LYS A 105 15.45 2.22 2.31
C LYS A 105 15.67 0.78 2.77
N GLU A 106 15.88 0.58 4.06
CA GLU A 106 16.13 -0.72 4.70
C GLU A 106 14.91 -1.63 4.53
N VAL A 107 13.72 -1.12 4.88
CA VAL A 107 12.44 -1.84 4.74
C VAL A 107 12.16 -2.15 3.27
N SER A 108 12.38 -1.20 2.36
CA SER A 108 12.18 -1.41 0.92
C SER A 108 13.09 -2.53 0.38
N ARG A 109 14.36 -2.56 0.83
CA ARG A 109 15.30 -3.61 0.44
C ARG A 109 14.85 -4.97 0.95
N GLU A 110 14.42 -5.07 2.21
CA GLU A 110 13.91 -6.32 2.77
C GLU A 110 12.67 -6.83 2.03
N ILE A 111 11.72 -5.96 1.70
CA ILE A 111 10.54 -6.34 0.90
C ILE A 111 10.97 -6.85 -0.49
N MET A 112 12.00 -6.26 -1.10
CA MET A 112 12.53 -6.73 -2.38
C MET A 112 13.21 -8.10 -2.26
N VAL A 113 14.01 -8.33 -1.20
CA VAL A 113 14.64 -9.63 -0.92
C VAL A 113 13.58 -10.71 -0.71
N LEU A 114 12.54 -10.41 0.09
CA LEU A 114 11.40 -11.31 0.27
C LEU A 114 10.72 -11.65 -1.06
N LYS A 115 10.54 -10.66 -1.94
CA LYS A 115 9.95 -10.88 -3.26
C LYS A 115 10.80 -11.80 -4.13
N LEU A 116 12.13 -11.57 -4.17
CA LEU A 116 13.04 -12.42 -4.93
C LEU A 116 13.04 -13.86 -4.44
N TYR A 117 13.03 -14.06 -3.12
CA TYR A 117 12.90 -15.38 -2.53
C TYR A 117 11.57 -16.04 -2.90
N PHE A 118 10.46 -15.30 -2.76
CA PHE A 118 9.11 -15.79 -3.04
C PHE A 118 8.88 -16.15 -4.52
N ASP A 119 9.49 -15.40 -5.44
CA ASP A 119 9.46 -15.71 -6.87
C ASP A 119 10.39 -16.89 -7.22
N GLY A 120 11.47 -17.09 -6.46
CA GLY A 120 12.40 -18.21 -6.64
C GLY A 120 11.90 -19.56 -6.10
N THR A 121 10.89 -19.56 -5.23
CA THR A 121 10.23 -20.79 -4.73
C THR A 121 9.22 -21.40 -5.71
N ASP A 122 9.04 -20.81 -6.89
CA ASP A 122 8.04 -21.20 -7.93
C ASP A 122 8.62 -22.16 -9.00
N VAL A 123 9.56 -23.04 -8.60
CA VAL A 123 10.19 -24.07 -9.47
C VAL A 123 9.86 -25.46 -8.95
#